data_AF-A0A3D4E8R8-F1
#
_entry.id   AF-A0A3D4E8R8-F1
#
_cell.length_a   1.000
_cell.length_b   1.000
_cell.length_c   1.000
_cell.angle_alpha   90.00
_cell.angle_beta   90.00
_cell.angle_gamma   90.00
#
_symmetry.space_group_name_H-M   'P 1'
#
loop_
_entity.id
_entity.type
_entity.pdbx_description
1 polymer ?
#
loop_
_entity_poly.entity_id
_entity_poly.type
_entity_poly.pdbx_seq_one_letter_code
_entity_poly.pdbx_strand_id
1 'polypeptide(L)'
;MIPRYSRPEMASIFEPENKFKIWLEVETLALEKMADMGIVPESAAKALREKGNFDIARIDEIEVEVKHDVIAFLTSVAEYVGPDSRYVHQG
;
A
#
# COMPACT_ATOMS: atom_id res chain seq x y z
N MET A 1 -13.90 12.74 -12.55
CA MET A 1 -15.25 13.05 -13.07
C MET A 1 -15.86 14.14 -12.19
N ILE A 2 -16.58 15.11 -12.75
CA ILE A 2 -17.14 16.19 -11.92
C ILE A 2 -18.31 15.68 -11.06
N PRO A 3 -18.49 16.18 -9.81
CA PRO A 3 -19.50 15.67 -8.88
C PRO A 3 -20.93 15.62 -9.44
N ARG A 4 -21.27 16.57 -10.33
CA ARG A 4 -22.60 16.64 -10.99
C ARG A 4 -22.99 15.36 -11.74
N TYR A 5 -22.03 14.64 -12.30
CA TYR A 5 -22.27 13.46 -13.15
C TYR A 5 -21.72 12.16 -12.55
N SER A 6 -21.04 12.25 -11.41
CA SER A 6 -20.50 11.09 -10.71
C SER A 6 -21.55 10.48 -9.78
N ARG A 7 -21.83 9.19 -9.94
CA ARG A 7 -22.56 8.44 -8.91
C ARG A 7 -21.61 8.14 -7.74
N PRO A 8 -22.04 8.25 -6.47
CA PRO A 8 -21.17 8.04 -5.32
C PRO A 8 -20.43 6.70 -5.35
N GLU A 9 -21.10 5.62 -5.74
CA GLU A 9 -20.53 4.28 -5.78
C GLU A 9 -19.43 4.18 -6.85
N MET A 10 -19.68 4.76 -8.03
CA MET A 10 -18.68 4.78 -9.10
C MET A 10 -17.49 5.67 -8.74
N ALA A 11 -17.72 6.82 -8.10
CA ALA A 11 -16.64 7.71 -7.66
C ALA A 11 -15.73 6.99 -6.66
N SER A 12 -16.31 6.33 -5.65
CA SER A 12 -15.57 5.65 -4.59
C SER A 12 -14.56 4.60 -5.07
N ILE A 13 -14.79 3.96 -6.22
CA ILE A 13 -13.86 2.99 -6.82
C ILE A 13 -12.54 3.66 -7.21
N PHE A 14 -12.60 4.90 -7.68
CA PHE A 14 -11.45 5.65 -8.19
C PHE A 14 -10.89 6.68 -7.20
N GLU A 15 -11.45 6.76 -6.00
CA GLU A 15 -10.90 7.61 -4.94
C GLU A 15 -9.52 7.10 -4.49
N PRO A 16 -8.56 7.98 -4.16
CA PRO A 16 -7.21 7.60 -3.73
C PRO A 16 -7.20 6.58 -2.58
N GLU A 17 -8.12 6.74 -1.62
CA GLU A 17 -8.30 5.81 -0.51
C GLU A 17 -8.54 4.37 -0.97
N ASN A 18 -9.40 4.17 -1.98
CA ASN A 18 -9.67 2.85 -2.51
C ASN A 18 -8.47 2.31 -3.32
N LYS A 19 -7.80 3.17 -4.08
CA LYS A 19 -6.56 2.83 -4.80
C LYS A 19 -5.51 2.25 -3.84
N PHE A 20 -5.19 2.98 -2.77
CA PHE A 20 -4.15 2.58 -1.83
C PHE A 20 -4.56 1.38 -0.96
N LYS A 21 -5.86 1.24 -0.63
CA LYS A 21 -6.39 0.00 -0.02
C LYS A 21 -6.14 -1.23 -0.88
N ILE A 22 -6.43 -1.13 -2.18
CA ILE A 22 -6.22 -2.23 -3.11
C ILE A 22 -4.73 -2.53 -3.25
N TRP A 23 -3.87 -1.51 -3.36
CA TRP A 23 -2.42 -1.70 -3.42
C TRP A 23 -1.89 -2.41 -2.17
N LEU A 24 -2.29 -1.96 -0.98
CA LEU A 24 -1.90 -2.61 0.28
C LEU A 24 -2.35 -4.07 0.32
N GLU A 25 -3.57 -4.37 -0.11
CA GLU A 25 -4.07 -5.74 -0.15
C GLU A 25 -3.28 -6.61 -1.13
N VAL A 26 -2.97 -6.09 -2.33
CA VAL A 26 -2.16 -6.80 -3.33
C VAL A 26 -0.76 -7.09 -2.79
N GLU A 27 -0.10 -6.09 -2.20
CA GLU A 27 1.22 -6.26 -1.56
C GLU A 27 1.17 -7.28 -0.42
N THR A 28 0.09 -7.26 0.37
CA THR A 28 -0.07 -8.21 1.48
C THR A 28 -0.24 -9.64 0.98
N LEU A 29 -1.08 -9.86 -0.03
CA LEU A 29 -1.28 -11.18 -0.63
C LEU A 29 -0.02 -11.70 -1.33
N ALA A 30 0.73 -10.81 -2.00
CA ALA A 30 2.00 -11.17 -2.62
C ALA A 30 3.02 -11.59 -1.55
N LEU A 31 3.13 -10.84 -0.46
CA LEU A 31 4.07 -11.13 0.63
C LEU A 31 3.70 -12.41 1.39
N GLU A 32 2.40 -12.64 1.64
CA GLU A 32 1.90 -13.91 2.20
C GLU A 32 2.29 -15.09 1.31
N LYS A 33 2.13 -14.96 -0.02
CA LYS A 33 2.51 -16.03 -0.92
C LYS A 33 4.01 -16.27 -0.97
N MET A 34 4.81 -15.20 -0.89
CA MET A 34 6.27 -15.31 -0.79
C MET A 34 6.71 -16.00 0.50
N ALA A 35 6.02 -15.73 1.63
CA ALA A 35 6.27 -16.40 2.90
C ALA A 35 5.93 -17.90 2.83
N ASP A 36 4.78 -18.26 2.25
CA ASP A 36 4.38 -19.66 2.03
C ASP A 36 5.41 -20.44 1.19
N MET A 37 6.08 -19.75 0.26
CA MET A 37 7.13 -20.32 -0.59
C MET A 37 8.52 -20.32 0.07
N GLY A 38 8.66 -19.77 1.28
CA GLY A 38 9.93 -19.65 2.00
C GLY A 38 10.90 -18.62 1.43
N ILE A 39 10.42 -17.69 0.57
CA ILE A 39 11.25 -16.63 -0.04
C ILE A 39 11.54 -15.52 0.98
N VAL A 40 10.57 -15.23 1.84
CA VAL A 40 10.68 -14.24 2.93
C VAL A 40 10.26 -14.90 4.25
N PRO A 41 10.65 -14.34 5.42
CA PRO A 41 10.19 -14.84 6.71
C PRO A 41 8.66 -14.70 6.87
N GLU A 42 8.00 -15.68 7.49
CA GLU A 42 6.57 -15.59 7.86
C GLU A 42 6.25 -14.37 8.73
N SER A 43 7.22 -13.92 9.54
CA SER A 43 7.08 -12.71 10.36
C SER A 43 6.84 -11.45 9.54
N ALA A 44 7.38 -11.38 8.32
CA ALA A 44 7.21 -10.21 7.46
C ALA A 44 5.78 -10.10 6.93
N ALA A 45 5.23 -11.22 6.42
CA ALA A 45 3.83 -11.30 5.99
C ALA A 45 2.87 -10.97 7.16
N LYS A 46 3.14 -11.53 8.34
CA LYS A 46 2.36 -11.23 9.55
C LYS A 46 2.44 -9.75 9.94
N ALA A 47 3.63 -9.15 9.90
CA ALA A 47 3.82 -7.73 10.23
C ALA A 47 3.04 -6.82 9.27
N LEU A 48 3.08 -7.09 7.96
CA LEU A 48 2.31 -6.32 6.99
C LEU A 48 0.80 -6.51 7.18
N ARG A 49 0.32 -7.73 7.42
CA ARG A 49 -1.11 -7.98 7.65
C ARG A 49 -1.65 -7.32 8.91
N GLU A 50 -0.86 -7.28 9.99
CA GLU A 50 -1.28 -6.73 11.29
C GLU A 50 -1.11 -5.21 11.39
N LYS A 51 -0.05 -4.66 10.78
CA LYS A 51 0.34 -3.26 10.95
C LYS A 51 0.23 -2.43 9.67
N GLY A 52 0.11 -3.07 8.51
CA GLY A 52 0.03 -2.40 7.22
C GLY A 52 -1.07 -1.35 7.20
N ASN A 53 -0.68 -0.12 6.95
CA ASN A 53 -1.56 1.02 6.82
C ASN A 53 -0.86 2.09 5.99
N PHE A 54 -1.57 3.17 5.67
CA PHE A 54 -1.02 4.30 4.93
C PHE A 54 -1.73 5.60 5.34
N ASP A 55 -1.09 6.72 5.03
CA ASP A 55 -1.68 8.06 5.17
C ASP A 55 -1.56 8.80 3.83
N ILE A 56 -2.69 9.22 3.25
CA ILE A 56 -2.72 9.86 1.92
C ILE A 56 -1.94 11.17 1.91
N ALA A 57 -2.07 12.00 2.94
CA ALA A 57 -1.36 13.27 3.00
C ALA A 57 0.16 13.02 3.07
N ARG A 58 0.56 11.99 3.81
CA ARG A 58 1.97 11.57 3.88
C ARG A 58 2.50 11.04 2.55
N ILE A 59 1.68 10.29 1.81
CA ILE A 59 2.02 9.83 0.45
C ILE A 59 2.24 11.05 -0.46
N ASP A 60 1.31 12.00 -0.45
CA ASP A 60 1.41 13.21 -1.27
C ASP A 60 2.67 14.03 -0.94
N GLU A 61 3.03 14.15 0.33
CA GLU A 61 4.28 14.78 0.78
C GLU A 61 5.53 14.10 0.22
N ILE A 62 5.60 12.77 0.32
CA ILE A 62 6.75 11.98 -0.14
C ILE A 62 6.82 12.03 -1.67
N GLU A 63 5.68 11.97 -2.37
CA GLU A 63 5.61 12.01 -3.83
C GLU A 63 6.17 13.32 -4.39
N VAL A 64 6.02 14.44 -3.68
CA VAL A 64 6.66 15.71 -4.05
C VAL A 64 8.19 15.59 -4.11
N GLU A 65 8.80 14.75 -3.28
CA GLU A 65 10.25 14.53 -3.30
C GLU A 65 10.64 13.46 -4.32
N VAL A 66 10.04 12.27 -4.25
CA VAL A 66 10.47 11.09 -5.03
C VAL A 66 9.92 11.06 -6.46
N LYS A 67 8.92 11.90 -6.76
CA LYS A 67 8.26 12.00 -8.08
C LYS A 67 7.71 10.66 -8.60
N HIS A 68 7.32 9.78 -7.69
CA HIS A 68 6.82 8.45 -7.98
C HIS A 68 5.83 7.98 -6.89
N ASP A 69 4.58 7.81 -7.26
CA ASP A 69 3.46 7.49 -6.37
C ASP A 69 3.58 6.12 -5.67
N VAL A 70 4.02 5.08 -6.38
CA VAL A 70 4.26 3.75 -5.78
C VAL A 70 5.36 3.80 -4.71
N ILE A 71 6.48 4.48 -4.98
CA ILE A 71 7.55 4.63 -3.98
C ILE A 71 7.05 5.44 -2.78
N ALA A 72 6.28 6.50 -3.00
CA ALA A 72 5.69 7.28 -1.93
C ALA A 72 4.72 6.46 -1.06
N PHE A 73 3.86 5.66 -1.69
CA PHE A 73 2.98 4.70 -1.02
C PHE A 73 3.76 3.69 -0.18
N LEU A 74 4.76 3.01 -0.77
CA LEU A 74 5.58 2.03 -0.05
C LEU A 74 6.35 2.64 1.12
N THR A 75 6.80 3.89 0.97
CA THR A 75 7.46 4.63 2.04
C THR A 75 6.50 4.93 3.19
N SER A 76 5.26 5.37 2.89
CA SER A 76 4.22 5.54 3.91
C SER A 76 3.90 4.21 4.62
N VAL A 77 3.74 3.11 3.89
CA VAL A 77 3.51 1.78 4.49
C VAL A 77 4.67 1.34 5.40
N ALA A 78 5.91 1.61 4.99
CA ALA A 78 7.08 1.28 5.77
C ALA A 78 7.12 1.99 7.14
N GLU A 79 6.59 3.21 7.24
CA GLU A 79 6.48 3.96 8.51
C GLU A 79 5.56 3.23 9.52
N TYR A 80 4.57 2.45 9.07
CA TYR A 80 3.70 1.65 9.94
C TYR A 80 4.26 0.25 10.25
N VAL A 81 4.82 -0.42 9.25
CA VAL A 81 5.26 -1.82 9.36
C VAL A 81 6.62 -1.94 10.06
N GLY A 82 7.50 -0.94 9.87
CA GLY A 82 8.85 -0.93 10.44
C GLY A 82 9.83 -1.81 9.66
N PRO A 83 10.82 -2.45 10.31
CA PRO A 83 11.93 -3.14 9.63
C PRO A 83 11.52 -4.25 8.67
N ASP A 84 10.38 -4.90 8.90
CA ASP A 84 9.84 -5.96 8.03
C ASP A 84 9.37 -5.42 6.66
N SER A 85 9.16 -4.11 6.54
CA SER A 85 8.77 -3.45 5.26
C SER A 85 9.76 -3.68 4.12
N ARG A 86 11.03 -4.01 4.44
CA ARG A 86 12.07 -4.33 3.45
C ARG A 86 11.75 -5.52 2.53
N TYR A 87 10.76 -6.33 2.89
CA TYR A 87 10.30 -7.48 2.10
C TYR A 87 9.06 -7.15 1.24
N VAL A 88 8.43 -6.00 1.47
CA VAL A 88 7.26 -5.54 0.70
C VAL A 88 7.73 -5.08 -0.68
N HIS A 89 6.91 -5.32 -1.71
CA HIS A 89 7.24 -5.00 -3.11
C HIS A 89 8.53 -5.66 -3.63
N GLN A 90 8.87 -6.84 -3.08
CA GLN A 90 10.05 -7.59 -3.52
C GLN A 90 9.76 -8.35 -4.82
N GLY A 91 10.47 -7.99 -5.89
CA GLY A 91 10.39 -8.58 -7.24
C GLY A 91 10.92 -7.63 -8.30
#